data_AF-A0A535BYF6-F1
#
_entry.id   AF-A0A535BYF6-F1
#
_cell.length_a   1.000
_cell.length_b   1.000
_cell.length_c   1.000
_cell.angle_alpha   90.00
_cell.angle_beta   90.00
_cell.angle_gamma   90.00
#
_symmetry.space_group_name_H-M   'P 1'
#
loop_
_entity.id
_entity.type
_entity.pdbx_description
1 polymer ?
#
loop_
_entity_poly.entity_id
_entity_poly.type
_entity_poly.pdbx_seq_one_letter_code
_entity_poly.pdbx_strand_id
1 'polypeptide(L)'
;MKARNTAIRSGDAELQAFYDQIQYHLGWVDASFSPVTSNAGKMLRPTLLLLAYEAAGAWGMTSSDAGYLRRALPAASAVELTHNFTLIHDDIEDGDAERRHRPTLWKLWG
;
A
#
# COMPACT_ATOMS: atom_id res chain seq x y z
N MET A 1 0.40 14.81 1.62
CA MET A 1 -0.91 15.09 0.99
C MET A 1 -0.85 15.22 -0.54
N LYS A 2 0.16 15.86 -1.16
CA LYS A 2 0.27 16.00 -2.64
C LYS A 2 0.56 14.72 -3.45
N ALA A 3 1.18 13.69 -2.86
CA ALA A 3 1.56 12.47 -3.58
C ALA A 3 0.39 11.49 -3.85
N ARG A 4 -0.76 11.65 -3.19
CA ARG A 4 -1.91 10.72 -3.34
C ARG A 4 -2.67 10.88 -4.67
N ASN A 5 -2.62 12.06 -5.31
CA ASN A 5 -3.60 12.39 -6.36
C ASN A 5 -3.15 12.14 -7.81
N THR A 6 -1.85 12.00 -8.10
CA THR A 6 -1.37 12.05 -9.49
C THR A 6 -1.32 10.68 -10.18
N ALA A 7 -1.22 9.58 -9.43
CA ALA A 7 -1.03 8.24 -9.99
C ALA A 7 -2.33 7.40 -10.11
N ILE A 8 -3.47 7.90 -9.62
CA ILE A 8 -4.65 7.07 -9.31
C ILE A 8 -5.94 7.61 -9.95
N ARG A 9 -5.85 8.70 -10.73
CA ARG A 9 -7.00 9.23 -11.49
C ARG A 9 -6.95 8.76 -12.92
N SER A 10 -7.98 8.03 -13.34
CA SER A 10 -8.17 7.57 -14.72
C SER A 10 -9.22 8.42 -15.44
N GLY A 11 -9.08 8.60 -16.76
CA GLY A 11 -10.15 9.11 -17.62
C GLY A 11 -11.21 8.05 -17.95
N ASP A 12 -10.92 6.79 -17.65
CA ASP A 12 -11.80 5.62 -17.78
C ASP A 12 -12.51 5.36 -16.44
N ALA A 13 -13.84 5.27 -16.48
CA ALA A 13 -14.69 5.11 -15.30
C ALA A 13 -14.53 3.74 -14.63
N GLU A 14 -14.33 2.67 -15.38
CA GLU A 14 -14.13 1.32 -14.82
C GLU A 14 -12.79 1.26 -14.08
N LEU A 15 -11.75 1.81 -14.71
CA LEU A 15 -10.42 1.87 -14.10
C LEU A 15 -10.40 2.77 -12.86
N GLN A 16 -11.21 3.84 -12.84
CA GLN A 16 -11.37 4.69 -11.67
C GLN A 16 -12.00 3.93 -10.49
N ALA A 17 -13.08 3.17 -10.74
CA ALA A 17 -13.72 2.37 -9.70
C ALA A 17 -12.76 1.32 -9.11
N PHE A 18 -11.96 0.66 -9.96
CA PHE A 18 -10.91 -0.26 -9.51
C PHE A 18 -9.89 0.41 -8.59
N TYR A 19 -9.41 1.61 -8.98
CA TYR A 19 -8.49 2.38 -8.15
C TYR A 19 -9.10 2.83 -6.83
N ASP A 20 -10.39 3.15 -6.80
CA ASP A 20 -11.09 3.54 -5.57
C ASP A 20 -11.23 2.36 -4.60
N GLN A 21 -11.45 1.14 -5.12
CA GLN A 21 -11.41 -0.09 -4.32
C GLN A 21 -10.01 -0.38 -3.74
N ILE A 22 -8.93 -0.17 -4.52
CA ILE A 22 -7.56 -0.28 -4.00
C ILE A 22 -7.32 0.73 -2.88
N GLN A 23 -7.74 1.99 -3.07
CA GLN A 23 -7.62 3.02 -2.04
C GLN A 23 -8.42 2.67 -0.78
N TYR A 24 -9.58 2.03 -0.92
CA TYR A 24 -10.36 1.52 0.20
C TYR A 24 -9.56 0.47 0.99
N HIS A 25 -8.99 -0.53 0.29
CA HIS A 25 -8.22 -1.60 0.92
C HIS A 25 -6.98 -1.06 1.66
N LEU A 26 -6.29 -0.08 1.07
CA LEU A 26 -5.16 0.61 1.71
C LEU A 26 -5.59 1.54 2.86
N GLY A 27 -6.89 1.65 3.11
CA GLY A 27 -7.46 2.39 4.23
C GLY A 27 -7.52 3.90 4.01
N TRP A 28 -7.40 4.37 2.78
CA TRP A 28 -7.33 5.81 2.46
C TRP A 28 -8.69 6.44 2.27
N VAL A 29 -9.68 5.65 1.86
CA VAL A 29 -11.08 6.06 1.68
C VAL A 29 -12.03 5.07 2.37
N ASP A 30 -13.26 5.49 2.63
CA ASP A 30 -14.37 4.63 3.06
C ASP A 30 -15.11 3.98 1.87
N ALA A 31 -16.18 3.24 2.15
CA ALA A 31 -16.96 2.52 1.14
C ALA A 31 -17.72 3.45 0.17
N SER A 32 -17.85 4.73 0.54
CA SER A 32 -18.38 5.80 -0.32
C SER A 32 -17.27 6.55 -1.04
N PHE A 33 -16.04 6.02 -1.01
CA PHE A 33 -14.81 6.60 -1.58
C PHE A 33 -14.47 8.00 -1.08
N SER A 34 -14.95 8.34 0.13
CA SER A 34 -14.59 9.57 0.81
C SER A 34 -13.31 9.38 1.64
N PRO A 35 -12.36 10.34 1.65
CA PRO A 35 -11.13 10.19 2.41
C PRO A 35 -11.36 9.97 3.91
N VAL A 36 -10.66 9.00 4.48
CA VAL A 36 -10.72 8.69 5.92
C VAL A 36 -9.34 8.53 6.54
N THR A 37 -9.29 8.70 7.85
CA THR A 37 -8.14 8.30 8.66
C THR A 37 -8.45 6.93 9.26
N SER A 38 -7.80 5.88 8.74
CA SER A 38 -7.95 4.52 9.25
C SER A 38 -6.60 3.87 9.56
N ASN A 39 -6.63 2.70 10.18
CA ASN A 39 -5.42 1.96 10.54
C ASN A 39 -4.75 1.38 9.28
N ALA A 40 -3.75 2.10 8.75
CA ALA A 40 -2.99 1.73 7.55
C ALA A 40 -2.01 0.55 7.77
N GLY A 41 -2.02 -0.09 8.94
CA GLY A 41 -1.06 -1.14 9.30
C GLY A 41 0.25 -0.58 9.85
N LYS A 42 1.17 -1.48 10.18
CA LYS A 42 2.42 -1.16 10.90
C LYS A 42 3.58 -0.73 9.99
N MET A 43 3.45 -0.89 8.67
CA MET A 43 4.51 -0.64 7.68
C MET A 43 5.86 -1.30 8.02
N LEU A 44 5.82 -2.47 8.68
CA LEU A 44 7.04 -3.11 9.18
C LEU A 44 7.96 -3.57 8.03
N ARG A 45 7.37 -4.12 6.96
CA ARG A 45 8.09 -4.66 5.80
C ARG A 45 8.85 -3.58 5.01
N PRO A 46 8.20 -2.48 4.56
CA PRO A 46 8.92 -1.42 3.88
C PRO A 46 9.96 -0.76 4.78
N THR A 47 9.67 -0.59 6.07
CA THR A 47 10.63 -0.03 7.04
C THR A 47 11.86 -0.91 7.17
N LEU A 48 11.68 -2.23 7.34
CA LEU A 48 12.80 -3.17 7.45
C LEU A 48 13.66 -3.17 6.18
N LEU A 49 13.03 -3.09 4.99
CA LEU A 49 13.76 -2.99 3.72
C LEU A 49 14.61 -1.71 3.65
N LEU A 50 14.03 -0.56 4.02
CA LEU A 50 14.75 0.70 4.03
C LEU A 50 15.92 0.69 5.03
N LEU A 51 15.73 0.11 6.22
CA LEU A 51 16.80 -0.05 7.21
C LEU A 51 17.90 -1.00 6.73
N ALA A 52 17.55 -2.09 6.04
CA ALA A 52 18.53 -3.01 5.46
C ALA A 52 19.34 -2.33 4.35
N TYR A 53 18.69 -1.52 3.52
CA TYR A 53 19.35 -0.73 2.48
C TYR A 53 20.25 0.37 3.05
N GLU A 54 19.82 1.04 4.13
CA GLU A 54 20.63 1.97 4.92
C GLU A 54 21.88 1.29 5.47
N ALA A 55 21.72 0.13 6.12
CA ALA A 55 22.84 -0.64 6.63
C ALA A 55 23.82 -1.04 5.52
N ALA A 56 23.35 -1.56 4.38
CA ALA A 56 24.22 -1.88 3.25
C ALA A 56 25.01 -0.65 2.73
N GLY A 57 24.39 0.54 2.75
CA GLY A 57 25.07 1.80 2.42
C GLY A 57 26.17 2.18 3.39
N ALA A 58 25.96 1.98 4.69
CA ALA A 58 27.00 2.19 5.70
C ALA A 58 28.21 1.25 5.52
N TRP A 59 28.00 0.09 4.89
CA TRP A 59 29.05 -0.87 4.54
C TRP A 59 29.70 -0.64 3.17
N GLY A 60 29.38 0.47 2.49
CA GLY A 60 29.96 0.83 1.19
C GLY A 60 29.43 0.01 0.02
N MET A 61 28.33 -0.73 0.20
CA MET A 61 27.73 -1.57 -0.86
C MET A 61 26.81 -0.78 -1.80
N THR A 62 26.47 0.47 -1.46
CA THR A 62 25.69 1.39 -2.29
C THR A 62 26.23 2.81 -2.18
N SER A 63 25.87 3.67 -3.14
CA SER A 63 26.16 5.10 -3.11
C SER A 63 25.56 5.75 -1.86
N SER A 64 26.34 6.63 -1.22
CA SER A 64 26.02 7.33 0.03
C SER A 64 25.67 8.82 -0.19
N ASP A 65 25.17 9.18 -1.38
CA ASP A 65 24.69 10.52 -1.66
C ASP A 65 23.44 10.88 -0.82
N ALA A 66 23.18 12.17 -0.63
CA ALA A 66 22.07 12.65 0.23
C ALA A 66 20.68 12.14 -0.19
N GLY A 67 20.53 11.59 -1.39
CA GLY A 67 19.29 11.00 -1.91
C GLY A 67 19.23 9.47 -1.86
N TYR A 68 20.23 8.77 -1.31
CA TYR A 68 20.40 7.34 -1.56
C TYR A 68 19.20 6.47 -1.17
N LEU A 69 18.56 6.75 -0.02
CA LEU A 69 17.38 6.03 0.44
C LEU A 69 16.19 6.13 -0.51
N ARG A 70 16.08 7.22 -1.30
CA ARG A 70 14.98 7.38 -2.27
C ARG A 70 15.02 6.31 -3.35
N ARG A 71 16.19 5.75 -3.66
CA ARG A 71 16.34 4.66 -4.62
C ARG A 71 15.69 3.35 -4.16
N ALA A 72 15.54 3.16 -2.84
CA ALA A 72 14.90 1.98 -2.28
C ALA A 72 13.37 2.13 -2.13
N LEU A 73 12.81 3.33 -2.32
CA LEU A 73 11.36 3.56 -2.19
C LEU A 73 10.51 2.71 -3.16
N PRO A 74 10.87 2.53 -4.44
CA PRO A 74 10.11 1.66 -5.32
C PRO A 74 10.07 0.21 -4.82
N ALA A 75 11.20 -0.31 -4.33
CA ALA A 75 11.28 -1.66 -3.77
C ALA A 75 10.47 -1.80 -2.47
N ALA A 76 10.59 -0.84 -1.55
CA ALA A 76 9.78 -0.79 -0.33
C ALA A 76 8.27 -0.76 -0.66
N SER A 77 7.89 0.04 -1.66
CA SER A 77 6.51 0.16 -2.11
C SER A 77 6.00 -1.14 -2.74
N ALA A 78 6.80 -1.77 -3.59
CA ALA A 78 6.46 -3.05 -4.21
C ALA A 78 6.24 -4.16 -3.18
N VAL A 79 7.10 -4.23 -2.14
CA VAL A 79 6.93 -5.20 -1.04
C VAL A 79 5.63 -4.96 -0.28
N GLU A 80 5.30 -3.71 0.05
CA GLU A 80 4.06 -3.41 0.76
C GLU A 80 2.82 -3.66 -0.12
N LEU A 81 2.87 -3.32 -1.42
CA LEU A 81 1.79 -3.60 -2.36
C LEU A 81 1.59 -5.12 -2.54
N THR A 82 2.67 -5.89 -2.64
CA THR A 82 2.60 -7.35 -2.72
C THR A 82 2.00 -7.93 -1.43
N HIS A 83 2.36 -7.41 -0.27
CA HIS A 83 1.75 -7.83 0.99
C HIS A 83 0.24 -7.54 1.04
N ASN A 84 -0.20 -6.37 0.60
CA ASN A 84 -1.63 -6.05 0.56
C ASN A 84 -2.37 -6.91 -0.48
N PHE A 85 -1.74 -7.24 -1.61
CA PHE A 85 -2.26 -8.23 -2.54
C PHE A 85 -2.53 -9.58 -1.86
N THR A 86 -1.58 -10.13 -1.09
CA THR A 86 -1.82 -11.41 -0.41
C THR A 86 -2.95 -11.29 0.61
N LEU A 87 -3.04 -10.19 1.35
CA LEU A 87 -4.13 -10.01 2.34
C LEU A 87 -5.52 -10.04 1.70
N ILE A 88 -5.69 -9.51 0.49
CA ILE A 88 -6.97 -9.59 -0.24
C ILE A 88 -7.30 -11.05 -0.56
N HIS A 89 -6.30 -11.82 -0.99
CA HIS A 89 -6.47 -13.24 -1.29
C HIS A 89 -6.74 -14.06 -0.02
N ASP A 90 -5.98 -13.84 1.05
CA ASP A 90 -6.19 -14.48 2.35
C ASP A 90 -7.61 -14.21 2.86
N ASP A 91 -8.10 -12.96 2.75
CA ASP A 91 -9.47 -12.62 3.18
C ASP A 91 -10.55 -13.44 2.45
N ILE A 92 -10.33 -13.74 1.16
CA ILE A 92 -11.24 -14.56 0.34
C ILE A 92 -11.12 -16.04 0.70
N GLU A 93 -9.89 -16.54 0.80
CA GLU A 93 -9.59 -17.95 1.08
C GLU A 93 -10.08 -18.36 2.47
N ASP A 94 -9.91 -17.49 3.46
CA ASP A 94 -10.33 -17.74 4.85
C ASP A 94 -11.80 -17.38 5.12
N GLY A 95 -12.46 -16.68 4.18
CA GLY A 95 -13.83 -16.20 4.35
C GLY A 95 -13.96 -15.07 5.39
N ASP A 96 -12.87 -14.32 5.62
CA ASP A 96 -12.83 -13.19 6.54
C ASP A 96 -13.70 -12.04 6.02
N ALA A 97 -14.82 -11.78 6.70
CA ALA A 97 -15.73 -10.69 6.34
C ALA A 97 -15.24 -9.30 6.80
N GLU A 98 -14.30 -9.25 7.76
CA GLU A 98 -13.77 -8.02 8.32
C GLU A 98 -12.26 -8.07 8.52
N ARG A 99 -11.57 -6.96 8.20
CA ARG A 99 -10.16 -6.73 8.49
C ARG A 99 -9.97 -5.35 9.11
N ARG A 100 -9.28 -5.30 10.25
CA ARG A 100 -9.01 -4.06 11.01
C ARG A 100 -10.31 -3.26 11.30
N HIS A 101 -11.37 -3.96 11.70
CA HIS A 101 -12.70 -3.40 12.01
C HIS A 101 -13.41 -2.74 10.82
N ARG A 102 -13.10 -3.18 9.60
CA ARG A 102 -13.74 -2.74 8.37
C ARG A 102 -14.14 -3.96 7.54
N PRO A 103 -15.26 -3.91 6.80
CA PRO A 103 -15.57 -4.94 5.82
C PRO A 103 -14.41 -5.15 4.84
N THR A 104 -14.12 -6.40 4.49
CA THR A 104 -13.11 -6.74 3.49
C THR A 104 -13.57 -6.36 2.08
N LEU A 105 -12.62 -6.22 1.16
CA LEU A 105 -12.90 -5.78 -0.22
C LEU A 105 -13.87 -6.74 -0.92
N TRP A 106 -13.63 -8.05 -0.83
CA TRP A 106 -14.50 -9.08 -1.42
C TRP A 106 -15.90 -9.06 -0.80
N LYS A 107 -16.01 -8.76 0.50
CA LYS A 107 -17.31 -8.68 1.17
C LYS A 107 -18.19 -7.54 0.65
N LEU A 108 -17.57 -6.45 0.19
CA LEU A 108 -18.29 -5.28 -0.35
C LEU A 108 -18.54 -5.37 -1.85
N TRP A 109 -17.58 -5.90 -2.63
CA TRP A 109 -17.60 -5.80 -4.09
C TRP A 109 -17.42 -7.13 -4.85
N GLY A 110 -17.26 -8.27 -4.18
CA GLY A 110 -17.22 -9.60 -4.81
C GLY A 110 -15.94 -10.36 -4.53
#